data_AF-F0SJW9-F1
#
_entry.id   AF-F0SJW9-F1
#
_cell.length_a   1.000
_cell.length_b   1.000
_cell.length_c   1.000
_cell.angle_alpha   90.00
_cell.angle_beta   90.00
_cell.angle_gamma   90.00
#
_symmetry.space_group_name_H-M   'P 1'
#
loop_
_entity.id
_entity.type
_entity.pdbx_description
1 polymer ?
#
loop_
_entity_poly.entity_id
_entity_poly.type
_entity_poly.pdbx_seq_one_letter_code
_entity_poly.pdbx_strand_id
1 'polypeptide(L)' 'MSAGEAKIPEFVLTLEGDILGEDTPENREIVRRIHACVSACEGISTEELEAGIIKDMCRVMAQVVPLLESKGAA' A
#
# COMPACT_ATOMS: atom_id res chain seq x y z
N MET A 1 13.45 -26.50 9.46
CA MET A 1 12.78 -25.19 9.49
C MET A 1 13.19 -24.48 8.22
N SER A 2 12.34 -24.51 7.21
CA SER A 2 12.57 -23.83 5.93
C SER A 2 11.44 -22.81 5.85
N ALA A 3 11.78 -21.52 5.92
CA ALA A 3 10.81 -20.46 5.67
C ALA A 3 10.20 -20.73 4.29
N GLY A 4 8.91 -21.07 4.24
CA GLY A 4 8.20 -21.25 2.98
C GLY A 4 8.32 -19.96 2.19
N GLU A 5 8.71 -20.06 0.92
CA GLU A 5 8.72 -18.91 0.01
C GLU A 5 7.35 -18.22 0.10
N ALA A 6 7.34 -16.99 0.62
CA ALA A 6 6.14 -16.17 0.60
C ALA A 6 5.82 -15.90 -0.88
N LYS A 7 4.89 -16.69 -1.43
CA LYS A 7 4.41 -16.53 -2.80
C LYS A 7 3.92 -15.10 -2.94
N ILE A 8 4.60 -14.30 -3.75
CA ILE A 8 4.22 -12.91 -3.99
C ILE A 8 2.81 -12.94 -4.59
N PRO A 9 1.84 -12.24 -3.97
CA PRO A 9 0.49 -12.12 -4.51
C PRO A 9 0.52 -11.63 -5.95
N GLU A 10 0.07 -12.47 -6.88
CA GLU A 10 0.03 -12.14 -8.30
C GLU A 10 -1.38 -11.64 -8.63
N PHE A 11 -1.47 -10.34 -8.93
CA PHE A 11 -2.70 -9.68 -9.35
C PHE A 11 -2.60 -9.26 -10.80
N VAL A 12 -3.69 -9.39 -11.54
CA VAL A 12 -3.83 -8.83 -12.89
C VAL A 12 -4.75 -7.63 -12.80
N LEU A 13 -4.23 -6.45 -13.15
CA LEU A 13 -5.00 -5.23 -13.34
C LEU A 13 -5.51 -5.18 -14.78
N THR A 14 -6.83 -5.12 -14.96
CA THR A 14 -7.44 -4.96 -16.28
C THR A 14 -7.40 -3.49 -16.72
N LEU A 15 -7.65 -3.24 -18.00
CA LEU A 15 -7.73 -1.87 -18.53
C LEU A 15 -8.95 -1.13 -17.99
N GLU A 16 -9.95 -1.87 -17.55
CA GLU A 16 -11.19 -1.39 -16.92
C GLU A 16 -11.00 -1.06 -15.43
N GLY A 17 -9.83 -1.38 -14.85
CA GLY A 17 -9.50 -1.13 -13.46
C GLY A 17 -9.88 -2.26 -12.50
N ASP A 18 -10.28 -3.43 -13.02
CA ASP A 18 -10.56 -4.60 -12.20
C ASP A 18 -9.27 -5.25 -11.71
N ILE A 19 -9.28 -5.73 -10.47
CA ILE A 19 -8.19 -6.51 -9.88
C ILE A 19 -8.61 -7.98 -9.87
N LEU A 20 -7.97 -8.79 -10.70
CA LEU A 20 -8.20 -10.24 -10.79
C LEU A 20 -7.10 -11.00 -10.04
N GLY A 21 -7.50 -12.04 -9.30
CA GLY A 21 -6.58 -12.91 -8.56
C GLY A 21 -7.29 -14.09 -7.90
N GLU A 22 -6.51 -15.05 -7.39
CA GLU A 22 -7.05 -16.15 -6.59
C GLU A 22 -7.66 -15.62 -5.27
N ASP A 23 -8.80 -16.16 -4.86
CA ASP A 23 -9.46 -15.77 -3.60
C ASP A 23 -8.79 -16.45 -2.40
N THR A 24 -7.61 -15.94 -2.03
CA THR A 24 -6.83 -16.38 -0.86
C THR A 24 -6.95 -15.40 0.30
N PRO A 25 -6.73 -15.83 1.56
CA PRO A 25 -6.73 -14.92 2.71
C PRO A 25 -5.77 -13.73 2.56
N GLU A 26 -4.58 -13.97 2.00
CA GLU A 26 -3.57 -12.94 1.73
C GLU A 26 -4.06 -11.92 0.70
N ASN A 27 -4.70 -12.40 -0.37
CA ASN A 27 -5.23 -11.53 -1.42
C ASN A 27 -6.42 -10.70 -0.92
N ARG A 28 -7.31 -11.29 -0.11
CA ARG A 28 -8.42 -10.55 0.54
C ARG A 28 -7.92 -9.41 1.40
N GLU A 29 -6.84 -9.63 2.16
CA GLU A 29 -6.26 -8.58 2.99
C GLU A 29 -5.68 -7.43 2.15
N ILE A 30 -5.06 -7.74 1.01
CA ILE A 30 -4.58 -6.72 0.07
C ILE A 30 -5.73 -5.92 -0.54
N VAL A 31 -6.78 -6.60 -1.02
CA VAL A 31 -7.98 -5.94 -1.55
C VAL A 31 -8.64 -5.06 -0.49
N ARG A 32 -8.75 -5.54 0.77
CA ARG A 32 -9.28 -4.75 1.90
C ARG A 32 -8.47 -3.47 2.11
N ARG A 33 -7.14 -3.54 2.06
CA ARG A 33 -6.25 -2.38 2.21
C ARG A 33 -6.40 -1.39 1.05
N ILE A 34 -6.47 -1.88 -0.18
CA ILE A 34 -6.70 -1.05 -1.37
C ILE A 34 -8.04 -0.33 -1.26
N HIS A 35 -9.12 -1.06 -0.93
CA HIS A 35 -10.44 -0.47 -0.75
C HIS A 35 -10.44 0.61 0.34
N ALA A 36 -9.77 0.38 1.47
CA ALA A 36 -9.66 1.39 2.52
C ALA A 36 -8.95 2.67 2.03
N CYS A 37 -7.89 2.54 1.24
CA CYS A 37 -7.22 3.69 0.62
C CYS A 37 -8.12 4.42 -0.37
N VAL A 38 -8.80 3.69 -1.26
CA VAL A 38 -9.73 4.27 -2.26
C VAL A 38 -10.85 5.03 -1.55
N SER A 39 -11.49 4.43 -0.54
CA SER A 39 -12.54 5.09 0.24
C SER A 39 -12.03 6.34 0.98
N ALA A 40 -10.79 6.32 1.49
CA ALA A 40 -10.22 7.49 2.15
C ALA A 40 -9.91 8.63 1.18
N CYS A 41 -9.68 8.32 -0.10
CA CYS A 41 -9.40 9.30 -1.17
C CYS A 41 -10.66 9.68 -1.97
N GLU A 42 -11.82 9.12 -1.65
CA GLU A 42 -13.07 9.40 -2.35
C GLU A 42 -13.42 10.90 -2.24
N GLY A 43 -13.61 11.55 -3.40
CA GLY A 43 -13.88 12.99 -3.47
C GLY A 43 -12.64 13.90 -3.49
N ILE A 44 -11.43 13.33 -3.47
CA ILE A 44 -10.18 14.07 -3.67
C ILE A 44 -9.76 13.89 -5.13
N SER A 45 -9.47 14.98 -5.85
CA SER A 45 -8.93 14.86 -7.21
C SER A 45 -7.54 14.20 -7.18
N THR A 46 -7.15 13.54 -8.27
CA THR A 46 -5.81 12.94 -8.40
C THR A 46 -4.73 14.00 -8.16
N GLU A 47 -4.92 15.21 -8.68
CA GLU A 47 -3.99 16.33 -8.51
C GLU A 47 -3.86 16.75 -7.04
N GLU A 48 -4.95 16.84 -6.28
CA GLU A 48 -4.92 17.16 -4.85
C GLU A 48 -4.29 16.04 -4.01
N LEU A 49 -4.58 14.78 -4.37
CA LEU A 49 -4.00 13.61 -3.73
C LEU A 49 -2.47 13.58 -3.91
N GLU A 50 -1.98 13.81 -5.13
CA GLU A 50 -0.56 13.82 -5.46
C GLU A 50 0.17 15.04 -4.88
N ALA A 51 -0.38 16.24 -5.07
CA ALA A 51 0.28 17.48 -4.68
C ALA A 51 0.25 17.73 -3.16
N GLY A 52 -0.85 17.33 -2.50
CA GLY A 52 -1.05 17.51 -1.06
C GLY A 52 -0.63 16.30 -0.26
N ILE A 53 -1.40 15.22 -0.37
CA ILE A 53 -1.32 14.09 0.59
C ILE A 53 -0.07 13.25 0.37
N ILE A 54 0.21 12.80 -0.86
CA ILE A 54 1.36 11.93 -1.15
C ILE A 54 2.67 12.65 -0.82
N LYS A 55 2.81 13.92 -1.22
CA LYS A 55 4.01 14.71 -0.96
C LYS A 55 4.26 14.91 0.53
N ASP A 56 3.22 15.20 1.31
CA ASP A 56 3.33 15.36 2.76
C ASP A 56 3.60 14.03 3.47
N MET A 57 2.97 12.94 3.03
CA MET A 57 3.27 11.60 3.55
C MET A 57 4.74 11.22 3.32
N CYS A 58 5.26 11.41 2.11
CA CYS A 58 6.66 11.18 1.79
C CYS A 58 7.60 12.04 2.65
N ARG A 59 7.23 13.31 2.89
CA ARG A 59 7.99 14.21 3.77
C ARG A 59 8.02 13.71 5.21
N VAL A 60 6.88 13.29 5.76
CA VAL A 60 6.79 12.76 7.13
C VAL A 60 7.57 11.45 7.23
N MET A 61 7.42 10.54 6.27
CA MET A 61 8.18 9.28 6.26
C MET A 61 9.69 9.52 6.21
N ALA A 62 10.16 10.47 5.41
CA ALA A 62 11.58 10.84 5.35
C ALA A 62 12.12 11.35 6.70
N GLN A 63 11.26 11.89 7.57
CA GLN A 63 11.63 12.32 8.92
C GLN A 63 11.54 11.19 9.94
N VAL A 64 10.53 10.33 9.83
CA VAL A 64 10.24 9.29 10.82
C VAL A 64 11.08 8.03 10.62
N VAL A 65 11.30 7.59 9.37
CA VAL A 65 12.05 6.36 9.05
C VAL A 65 13.46 6.37 9.68
N PRO A 66 14.28 7.43 9.53
CA PRO A 66 15.60 7.46 10.16
C PRO A 66 15.55 7.41 11.70
N LEU A 67 14.50 7.94 12.32
CA LEU A 67 14.31 7.89 13.78
C LEU A 67 13.93 6.50 14.27
N LEU A 68 13.23 5.71 13.46
CA LEU A 68 12.91 4.32 13.76
C LEU A 68 14.13 3.42 13.53
N GLU A 69 14.90 3.66 12.47
CA GLU A 69 16.15 2.93 12.19
C GLU A 69 17.21 3.17 13.27
N SER A 70 17.35 4.43 13.73
CA SER A 70 18.27 4.75 14.84
C SER A 70 17.85 4.15 16.19
N LYS A 71 16.56 3.85 16.40
CA LYS A 71 16.07 3.12 17.58
C LYS A 71 16.15 1.60 17.46
N GLY A 72 16.24 1.06 16.24
CA GLY A 72 16.41 -0.38 15.99
C GLY A 72 17.86 -0.87 16.06
N ALA A 73 18.84 0.03 16.12
CA ALA A 73 20.27 -0.27 16.18
C ALA A 73 20.88 -0.22 17.61
N ALA A 74 20.03 -0.15 18.65
CA ALA A 74 20.42 -0.16 20.06
C ALA A 74 19.97 -1.44 20.77
#